data_AF-A0A7C6U333-F1
#
_entry.id   AF-A0A7C6U333-F1
#
_cell.length_a   1.000
_cell.length_b   1.000
_cell.length_c   1.000
_cell.angle_alpha   90.00
_cell.angle_beta   90.00
_cell.angle_gamma   90.00
#
_symmetry.space_group_name_H-M   'P 1'
#
loop_
_entity.id
_entity.type
_entity.pdbx_description
1 polymer ?
#
loop_
_entity_poly.entity_id
_entity_poly.type
_entity_poly.pdbx_seq_one_letter_code
_entity_poly.pdbx_strand_id
1 'polypeptide(L)'
;MKKNKKNEEQNDILEEEQKQENSNEDELDNFKKRVEDNKNIIEEMQKAYSDQNSQGKGPKLIFKMPKQTFMNFILTLLISVVIDYILFISITGYKPWLEVEPTDKFFLYFTIFTISFSVLDTTFRNLILRFFPKLLIMSGGMINILITILVFIGCSFIPGITLVSHWDVILIIIFLLIARSIINFYINKKIILTIVKKGKKK
;
A
#
# COMPACT_ATOMS: atom_id res chain seq x y z
N MET A 1 -53.75 44.31 32.58
CA MET A 1 -53.26 43.16 31.77
C MET A 1 -51.73 43.16 31.58
N LYS A 2 -50.92 43.29 32.64
CA LYS A 2 -49.43 43.21 32.54
C LYS A 2 -48.79 42.30 33.60
N LYS A 3 -49.57 41.65 34.47
CA LYS A 3 -49.06 40.77 35.55
C LYS A 3 -49.06 39.27 35.20
N ASN A 4 -49.84 38.82 34.20
CA ASN A 4 -49.87 37.38 33.84
C ASN A 4 -48.74 36.94 32.90
N LYS A 5 -48.16 37.84 32.11
CA LYS A 5 -47.12 37.46 31.14
C LYS A 5 -45.73 37.22 31.73
N LYS A 6 -45.51 37.66 32.98
CA LYS A 6 -44.22 37.56 33.67
C LYS A 6 -44.05 36.28 34.49
N ASN A 7 -45.15 35.58 34.79
CA ASN A 7 -45.12 34.32 35.54
C ASN A 7 -44.97 33.08 34.64
N GLU A 8 -45.35 33.16 33.36
CA GLU A 8 -45.12 32.06 32.39
C GLU A 8 -43.65 31.99 31.98
N GLU A 9 -43.03 33.12 31.62
CA GLU A 9 -41.59 33.17 31.25
C GLU A 9 -40.64 32.74 32.39
N GLN A 10 -41.06 32.88 33.66
CA GLN A 10 -40.19 32.54 34.79
C GLN A 10 -40.27 31.04 35.16
N ASN A 11 -41.32 30.34 34.77
CA ASN A 11 -41.44 28.89 34.96
C ASN A 11 -40.73 28.10 33.84
N ASP A 12 -40.72 28.62 32.61
CA ASP A 12 -40.02 27.98 31.49
C ASP A 12 -38.49 27.98 31.69
N ILE A 13 -37.92 29.01 32.32
CA ILE A 13 -36.48 29.11 32.60
C ILE A 13 -36.04 28.11 33.69
N LEU A 14 -36.89 27.86 34.70
CA LEU A 14 -36.62 26.92 35.79
C LEU A 14 -36.72 25.44 35.35
N GLU A 15 -37.57 25.12 34.38
CA GLU A 15 -37.63 23.77 33.79
C GLU A 15 -36.46 23.47 32.82
N GLU A 16 -35.88 24.49 32.17
CA GLU A 16 -34.69 24.32 31.31
C GLU A 16 -33.40 24.15 32.13
N GLU A 17 -33.23 24.86 33.25
CA GLU A 17 -32.05 24.71 34.13
C GLU A 17 -32.01 23.32 34.81
N GLN A 18 -33.15 22.79 35.26
CA GLN A 18 -33.21 21.44 35.86
C GLN A 18 -32.99 20.30 34.85
N LYS A 19 -33.32 20.51 33.57
CA LYS A 19 -33.02 19.54 32.50
C LYS A 19 -31.54 19.55 32.11
N GLN A 20 -30.86 20.69 32.18
CA GLN A 20 -29.42 20.78 31.89
C GLN A 20 -28.56 20.19 33.01
N GLU A 21 -28.98 20.29 34.28
CA GLU A 21 -28.22 19.73 35.40
C GLU A 21 -28.24 18.18 35.40
N ASN A 22 -29.39 17.56 35.15
CA ASN A 22 -29.51 16.10 34.98
C ASN A 22 -28.76 15.56 33.74
N SER A 23 -28.73 16.32 32.64
CA SER A 23 -27.99 15.93 31.43
C SER A 23 -26.47 15.90 31.65
N ASN A 24 -25.95 16.78 32.52
CA ASN A 24 -24.51 16.88 32.78
C ASN A 24 -24.02 15.81 33.76
N GLU A 25 -24.84 15.35 34.71
CA GLU A 25 -24.49 14.23 35.60
C GLU A 25 -24.43 12.90 34.84
N ASP A 26 -25.39 12.63 33.95
CA ASP A 26 -25.42 11.41 33.13
C ASP A 26 -24.27 11.35 32.11
N GLU A 27 -23.83 12.50 31.57
CA GLU A 27 -22.64 12.58 30.70
C GLU A 27 -21.34 12.40 31.49
N LEU A 28 -21.25 12.95 32.71
CA LEU A 28 -20.07 12.80 33.56
C LEU A 28 -19.89 11.37 34.06
N ASP A 29 -20.98 10.69 34.42
CA ASP A 29 -20.95 9.28 34.82
C ASP A 29 -20.68 8.35 33.63
N ASN A 30 -21.23 8.63 32.44
CA ASN A 30 -20.85 7.90 31.23
C ASN A 30 -19.39 8.15 30.83
N PHE A 31 -18.85 9.35 31.04
CA PHE A 31 -17.45 9.67 30.77
C PHE A 31 -16.53 8.96 31.76
N LYS A 32 -16.84 8.97 33.07
CA LYS A 32 -16.08 8.23 34.09
C LYS A 32 -16.08 6.73 33.82
N LYS A 33 -17.24 6.16 33.47
CA LYS A 33 -17.36 4.73 33.13
C LYS A 33 -16.53 4.37 31.89
N ARG A 34 -16.54 5.21 30.85
CA ARG A 34 -15.67 5.04 29.67
C ARG A 34 -14.18 5.21 29.99
N VAL A 35 -13.81 6.10 30.90
CA VAL A 35 -12.42 6.27 31.34
C VAL A 35 -11.96 5.03 32.13
N GLU A 36 -12.81 4.46 32.97
CA GLU A 36 -12.53 3.27 33.77
C GLU A 36 -12.47 2.00 32.89
N ASP A 37 -13.39 1.85 31.94
CA ASP A 37 -13.35 0.79 30.93
C ASP A 37 -12.10 0.89 30.05
N ASN A 38 -11.70 2.09 29.64
CA ASN A 38 -10.46 2.30 28.90
C ASN A 38 -9.21 2.01 29.75
N LYS A 39 -9.24 2.30 31.05
CA LYS A 39 -8.13 2.00 31.95
C LYS A 39 -7.95 0.49 32.12
N ASN A 40 -9.05 -0.26 32.24
CA ASN A 40 -9.04 -1.72 32.27
C ASN A 40 -8.54 -2.32 30.95
N ILE A 41 -8.93 -1.76 29.80
CA ILE A 41 -8.42 -2.17 28.48
C ILE A 41 -6.91 -1.89 28.35
N ILE A 42 -6.43 -0.75 28.84
CA ILE A 42 -5.01 -0.40 28.83
C ILE A 42 -4.22 -1.33 29.77
N GLU A 43 -4.74 -1.65 30.95
CA GLU A 43 -4.11 -2.61 31.88
C GLU A 43 -4.12 -4.05 31.35
N GLU A 44 -5.17 -4.48 30.66
CA GLU A 44 -5.20 -5.78 29.95
C GLU A 44 -4.20 -5.81 28.79
N MET A 45 -4.08 -4.73 28.02
CA MET A 45 -3.05 -4.62 26.99
C MET A 45 -1.64 -4.61 27.61
N GLN A 46 -1.43 -3.89 28.72
CA GLN A 46 -0.14 -3.86 29.40
C GLN A 46 0.23 -5.23 29.98
N LYS A 47 -0.72 -5.96 30.59
CA LYS A 47 -0.52 -7.35 31.02
C LYS A 47 -0.22 -8.27 29.86
N ALA A 48 -0.94 -8.18 28.74
CA ALA A 48 -0.68 -8.97 27.54
C ALA A 48 0.73 -8.68 26.95
N TYR A 49 1.22 -7.45 27.05
CA TYR A 49 2.57 -7.08 26.64
C TYR A 49 3.65 -7.44 27.68
N SER A 50 3.36 -7.39 28.98
CA SER A 50 4.28 -7.78 30.05
C SER A 50 4.46 -9.29 30.14
N ASP A 51 3.41 -10.09 29.91
CA ASP A 51 3.50 -11.55 29.82
C ASP A 51 4.23 -12.00 28.54
N GLN A 52 4.22 -11.20 27.47
CA GLN A 52 5.07 -11.44 26.30
C GLN A 52 6.54 -11.03 26.49
N ASN A 53 6.86 -10.17 27.46
CA ASN A 53 8.24 -9.74 27.74
C ASN A 53 8.98 -10.60 28.78
N SER A 54 8.28 -11.40 29.60
CA SER A 54 8.93 -12.26 30.60
C SER A 54 9.47 -13.59 30.03
N GLN A 55 9.04 -13.97 28.82
CA GLN A 55 9.64 -15.05 28.05
C GLN A 55 10.19 -14.48 26.75
N GLY A 56 11.50 -14.22 26.71
CA GLY A 56 12.26 -13.59 25.62
C GLY A 56 12.28 -14.34 24.28
N LYS A 57 11.11 -14.66 23.73
CA LYS A 57 10.88 -15.17 22.37
C LYS A 57 9.50 -14.71 21.93
N GLY A 58 9.36 -13.41 21.64
CA GLY A 58 8.26 -12.94 20.79
C GLY A 58 8.14 -13.86 19.57
N PRO A 59 6.93 -14.14 19.06
CA PRO A 59 6.73 -15.11 18.01
C PRO A 59 7.64 -14.71 16.85
N LYS A 60 8.72 -15.46 16.66
CA LYS A 60 9.49 -15.44 15.42
C LYS A 60 8.47 -15.90 14.39
N LEU A 61 7.80 -14.95 13.76
CA LEU A 61 7.17 -15.11 12.46
C LEU A 61 8.32 -15.50 11.55
N ILE A 62 8.62 -16.80 11.55
CA ILE A 62 9.46 -17.42 10.55
C ILE A 62 8.61 -17.34 9.29
N PHE A 63 8.67 -16.18 8.63
CA PHE A 63 8.29 -16.06 7.24
C PHE A 63 9.21 -17.02 6.51
N LYS A 64 8.78 -18.28 6.38
CA LYS A 64 9.32 -19.18 5.37
C LYS A 64 8.95 -18.53 4.05
N MET A 65 9.83 -17.67 3.55
CA MET A 65 9.73 -17.17 2.20
C MET A 65 9.57 -18.41 1.32
N PRO A 66 8.53 -18.45 0.47
CA PRO A 66 8.35 -19.59 -0.41
C PRO A 66 9.66 -19.77 -1.16
N LYS A 67 10.27 -20.96 -1.09
CA LYS A 67 11.48 -21.26 -1.84
C LYS A 67 11.18 -20.95 -3.30
N GLN A 68 11.78 -19.89 -3.80
CA GLN A 68 11.61 -19.47 -5.19
C GLN A 68 12.38 -20.48 -6.03
N THR A 69 11.68 -21.50 -6.53
CA THR A 69 12.26 -22.42 -7.51
C THR A 69 12.61 -21.62 -8.76
N PHE A 70 13.70 -21.97 -9.45
CA PHE A 70 14.12 -21.30 -10.69
C PHE A 70 12.98 -21.22 -11.72
N MET A 71 12.14 -22.26 -11.78
CA MET A 71 10.94 -22.28 -12.62
C MET A 71 9.91 -21.20 -12.24
N ASN A 72 9.71 -20.93 -10.95
CA ASN A 72 8.82 -19.86 -10.49
C ASN A 72 9.41 -18.47 -10.81
N PHE A 73 10.73 -18.32 -10.73
CA PHE A 73 11.41 -17.09 -11.13
C PHE A 73 11.19 -16.80 -12.62
N ILE A 74 11.43 -17.80 -13.50
CA ILE A 74 11.20 -17.65 -14.95
C ILE A 74 9.74 -17.31 -15.24
N LEU A 75 8.79 -18.02 -14.61
CA LEU A 75 7.37 -17.76 -14.82
C LEU A 75 6.98 -16.34 -14.39
N THR A 76 7.50 -15.90 -13.24
CA THR A 76 7.27 -14.54 -12.74
C THR A 76 7.84 -13.50 -13.69
N LEU A 77 9.06 -13.72 -14.19
CA LEU A 77 9.71 -12.84 -15.15
C LEU A 77 8.91 -12.75 -16.45
N LEU A 78 8.43 -13.88 -16.97
CA LEU A 78 7.66 -13.92 -18.21
C LEU A 78 6.31 -13.20 -18.07
N ILE A 79 5.64 -13.38 -16.94
CA ILE A 79 4.41 -12.64 -16.61
C ILE A 79 4.70 -11.13 -16.48
N SER A 80 5.80 -10.76 -15.81
CA SER A 80 6.20 -9.35 -15.69
C SER A 80 6.46 -8.72 -17.05
N VAL A 81 7.18 -9.41 -17.93
CA VAL A 81 7.45 -8.93 -19.30
C VAL A 81 6.14 -8.68 -20.05
N VAL A 82 5.19 -9.61 -20.00
CA VAL A 82 3.90 -9.46 -20.68
C VAL A 82 3.10 -8.27 -20.12
N ILE A 83 3.07 -8.11 -18.79
CA ILE A 83 2.39 -6.99 -18.14
C ILE A 83 3.04 -5.67 -18.54
N ASP A 84 4.37 -5.57 -18.45
CA ASP A 84 5.11 -4.36 -18.77
C ASP A 84 4.95 -4.01 -20.26
N TYR A 85 4.93 -5.01 -21.14
CA TYR A 85 4.66 -4.81 -22.56
C TYR A 85 3.27 -4.24 -22.82
N ILE A 86 2.23 -4.80 -22.17
CA ILE A 86 0.86 -4.28 -22.27
C ILE A 86 0.78 -2.85 -21.72
N LEU A 87 1.46 -2.55 -20.62
CA LEU A 87 1.46 -1.21 -20.04
C LEU A 87 2.16 -0.21 -20.96
N PHE A 88 3.38 -0.51 -21.42
CA PHE A 88 4.12 0.40 -22.29
C PHE A 88 3.39 0.61 -23.61
N ILE A 89 2.83 -0.43 -24.24
CA ILE A 89 2.14 -0.27 -25.53
C ILE A 89 0.86 0.55 -25.37
N SER A 90 0.12 0.35 -24.26
CA SER A 90 -1.08 1.14 -23.95
C SER A 90 -0.75 2.62 -23.77
N ILE A 91 0.36 2.90 -23.07
CA ILE A 91 0.83 4.27 -22.84
C ILE A 91 1.30 4.90 -24.15
N THR A 92 2.13 4.20 -24.93
CA THR A 92 2.64 4.68 -26.22
C THR A 92 1.48 5.00 -27.18
N GLY A 93 0.43 4.18 -27.20
CA GLY A 93 -0.76 4.43 -28.01
C GLY A 93 -1.59 5.65 -27.56
N TYR A 94 -1.52 6.02 -26.27
CA TYR A 94 -2.18 7.22 -25.76
C TYR A 94 -1.33 8.48 -25.98
N LYS A 95 -0.03 8.40 -25.68
CA LYS A 95 0.90 9.52 -25.83
C LYS A 95 2.29 8.99 -26.21
N PRO A 96 2.89 9.45 -27.33
CA PRO A 96 4.24 9.06 -27.69
C PRO A 96 5.23 9.69 -26.70
N TRP A 97 5.99 8.83 -26.03
CA TRP A 97 7.00 9.21 -25.04
C TRP A 97 8.40 8.72 -25.41
N LEU A 98 8.44 7.81 -26.39
CA LEU A 98 9.62 7.15 -26.88
C LEU A 98 9.76 7.44 -28.37
N GLU A 99 10.89 7.99 -28.76
CA GLU A 99 11.33 8.06 -30.15
C GLU A 99 12.45 7.05 -30.35
N VAL A 100 12.43 6.38 -31.51
CA VAL A 100 13.43 5.38 -31.89
C VAL A 100 13.99 5.78 -33.25
N GLU A 101 15.31 5.88 -33.32
CA GLU A 101 16.03 6.07 -34.57
C GLU A 101 16.85 4.80 -34.90
N PRO A 102 16.65 4.20 -36.09
CA PRO A 102 15.69 4.55 -37.15
C PRO A 102 14.27 4.01 -36.89
N THR A 103 13.25 4.74 -37.38
CA THR A 103 11.82 4.50 -37.06
C THR A 103 11.30 3.15 -37.56
N ASP A 104 11.88 2.60 -38.63
CA ASP A 104 11.58 1.27 -39.18
C ASP A 104 11.85 0.14 -38.16
N LYS A 105 12.68 0.39 -37.14
CA LYS A 105 13.01 -0.57 -36.08
C LYS A 105 12.33 -0.26 -34.75
N PHE A 106 11.34 0.63 -34.71
CA PHE A 106 10.64 1.02 -33.48
C PHE A 106 10.21 -0.20 -32.65
N PHE A 107 9.55 -1.17 -33.27
CA PHE A 107 9.05 -2.36 -32.58
C PHE A 107 10.16 -3.20 -31.94
N LEU A 108 11.31 -3.31 -32.60
CA LEU A 108 12.46 -4.07 -32.11
C LEU A 108 13.09 -3.38 -30.90
N TYR A 109 13.40 -2.08 -31.00
CA TYR A 109 13.98 -1.33 -29.87
C TYR A 109 12.99 -1.21 -28.70
N PHE A 110 11.70 -1.03 -28.98
CA PHE A 110 10.65 -1.03 -27.96
C PHE A 110 10.55 -2.37 -27.23
N THR A 111 10.67 -3.48 -27.96
CA THR A 111 10.68 -4.83 -27.37
C THR A 111 11.93 -5.06 -26.53
N ILE A 112 13.11 -4.66 -27.02
CA ILE A 112 14.37 -4.74 -26.27
C ILE A 112 14.26 -3.92 -24.99
N PHE A 113 13.81 -2.67 -25.08
CA PHE A 113 13.60 -1.79 -23.93
C PHE A 113 12.70 -2.46 -22.88
N THR A 114 11.55 -2.97 -23.31
CA THR A 114 10.58 -3.59 -22.41
C THR A 114 11.15 -4.83 -21.72
N ILE A 115 11.84 -5.70 -22.47
CA ILE A 115 12.46 -6.91 -21.93
C ILE A 115 13.57 -6.51 -20.95
N SER A 116 14.47 -5.61 -21.33
CA SER A 116 15.55 -5.12 -20.47
C SER A 116 15.02 -4.50 -19.18
N PHE A 117 14.01 -3.64 -19.28
CA PHE A 117 13.34 -3.05 -18.12
C PHE A 117 12.77 -4.12 -17.20
N SER A 118 12.00 -5.05 -17.74
CA SER A 118 11.34 -6.11 -16.96
C SER A 118 12.34 -7.04 -16.27
N VAL A 119 13.42 -7.40 -16.97
CA VAL A 119 14.49 -8.26 -16.47
C VAL A 119 15.25 -7.56 -15.35
N LEU A 120 15.65 -6.31 -15.55
CA LEU A 120 16.37 -5.53 -14.54
C LEU A 120 15.50 -5.29 -13.31
N ASP A 121 14.26 -4.83 -13.48
CA ASP A 121 13.33 -4.58 -12.38
C ASP A 121 13.09 -5.86 -11.55
N THR A 122 12.80 -6.98 -12.22
CA THR A 122 12.59 -8.28 -11.55
C THR A 122 13.87 -8.75 -10.85
N THR A 123 15.04 -8.56 -11.46
CA THR A 123 16.32 -8.99 -10.89
C THR A 123 16.67 -8.18 -9.66
N PHE A 124 16.62 -6.85 -9.72
CA PHE A 124 16.88 -5.98 -8.57
C PHE A 124 15.89 -6.24 -7.44
N ARG A 125 14.61 -6.45 -7.76
CA ARG A 125 13.61 -6.79 -6.74
C ARG A 125 13.93 -8.09 -6.01
N ASN A 126 14.30 -9.14 -6.75
CA ASN A 126 14.70 -10.40 -6.16
C ASN A 126 16.03 -10.30 -5.39
N LEU A 127 16.95 -9.44 -5.85
CA LEU A 127 18.19 -9.13 -5.14
C LEU A 127 17.89 -8.50 -3.78
N ILE A 128 17.01 -7.49 -3.72
CA ILE A 128 16.62 -6.86 -2.46
C ILE A 128 15.87 -7.85 -1.56
N LEU A 129 14.97 -8.66 -2.10
CA LEU A 129 14.27 -9.70 -1.33
C LEU A 129 15.25 -10.70 -0.70
N ARG A 130 16.35 -11.02 -1.40
CA ARG A 130 17.36 -11.97 -0.92
C ARG A 130 18.32 -11.38 0.11
N PHE A 131 18.83 -10.17 -0.12
CA PHE A 131 19.87 -9.56 0.71
C PHE A 131 19.31 -8.66 1.82
N PHE A 132 18.20 -7.95 1.57
CA PHE A 132 17.62 -6.96 2.47
C PHE A 132 16.10 -7.15 2.68
N PRO A 133 15.62 -8.35 3.07
CA PRO A 133 14.19 -8.60 3.25
C PRO A 133 13.54 -7.70 4.31
N LYS A 134 14.28 -7.34 5.37
CA LYS A 134 13.81 -6.43 6.43
C LYS A 134 13.47 -5.04 5.87
N LEU A 135 14.26 -4.55 4.91
CA LEU A 135 14.07 -3.23 4.30
C LEU A 135 12.77 -3.20 3.49
N LEU A 136 12.44 -4.28 2.79
CA LEU A 136 11.20 -4.40 2.02
C LEU A 136 9.97 -4.43 2.93
N ILE A 137 10.05 -5.13 4.08
CA ILE A 137 8.97 -5.19 5.06
C ILE A 137 8.79 -3.83 5.74
N MET A 138 9.87 -3.20 6.18
CA MET A 138 9.82 -1.92 6.90
C MET A 138 9.36 -0.76 6.02
N SER A 139 9.69 -0.79 4.72
CA SER A 139 9.22 0.22 3.75
C SER A 139 7.81 -0.04 3.21
N GLY A 140 7.13 -1.11 3.63
CA GLY A 140 5.83 -1.50 3.06
C GLY A 140 5.90 -1.75 1.54
N GLY A 141 7.08 -2.05 1.01
CA GLY A 141 7.31 -2.21 -0.42
C GLY A 141 7.55 -0.92 -1.20
N MET A 142 7.59 0.26 -0.57
CA MET A 142 7.98 1.52 -1.23
C MET A 142 9.37 1.45 -1.86
N ILE A 143 10.29 0.66 -1.31
CA ILE A 143 11.61 0.47 -1.92
C ILE A 143 11.52 -0.04 -3.37
N ASN A 144 10.49 -0.83 -3.70
CA ASN A 144 10.31 -1.32 -5.07
C ASN A 144 10.05 -0.18 -6.06
N ILE A 145 9.38 0.89 -5.62
CA ILE A 145 9.10 2.07 -6.46
C ILE A 145 10.42 2.74 -6.84
N LEU A 146 11.32 2.93 -5.87
CA LEU A 146 12.64 3.51 -6.11
C LEU A 146 13.47 2.66 -7.07
N ILE A 147 13.44 1.33 -6.93
CA ILE A 147 14.10 0.42 -7.87
C ILE A 147 13.54 0.61 -9.29
N THR A 148 12.22 0.60 -9.44
CA THR A 148 11.58 0.75 -10.75
C THR A 148 11.97 2.07 -11.42
N ILE A 149 12.05 3.16 -10.65
CA ILE A 149 12.53 4.46 -11.15
C ILE A 149 13.99 4.37 -11.60
N LEU A 150 14.88 3.79 -10.78
CA LEU A 150 16.29 3.64 -11.12
C LEU A 150 16.50 2.78 -12.37
N VAL A 151 15.75 1.69 -12.50
CA VAL A 151 15.78 0.82 -13.67
C VAL A 151 15.26 1.54 -14.91
N PHE A 152 14.17 2.30 -14.79
CA PHE A 152 13.64 3.09 -15.89
C PHE A 152 14.66 4.11 -16.41
N ILE A 153 15.28 4.86 -15.48
CA ILE A 153 16.34 5.83 -15.80
C ILE A 153 17.52 5.12 -16.46
N GLY A 154 17.95 3.97 -15.93
CA GLY A 154 19.01 3.15 -16.53
C GLY A 154 18.69 2.69 -17.96
N CYS A 155 17.46 2.23 -18.20
CA CYS A 155 17.01 1.82 -19.53
C CYS A 155 16.85 2.98 -20.51
N SER A 156 16.72 4.22 -20.03
CA SER A 156 16.64 5.40 -20.89
C SER A 156 17.99 5.75 -21.55
N PHE A 157 19.10 5.18 -21.06
CA PHE A 157 20.42 5.34 -21.67
C PHE A 157 20.72 4.30 -22.77
N ILE A 158 19.75 3.45 -23.14
CA ILE A 158 19.93 2.50 -24.23
C ILE A 158 20.09 3.28 -25.55
N PRO A 159 21.18 3.05 -26.31
CA PRO A 159 21.42 3.78 -27.55
C PRO A 159 20.33 3.51 -28.58
N GLY A 160 19.88 4.57 -29.25
CA GLY A 160 18.79 4.52 -30.24
C GLY A 160 17.40 4.78 -29.68
N ILE A 161 17.30 5.07 -28.38
CA ILE A 161 16.06 5.43 -27.69
C ILE A 161 16.19 6.85 -27.16
N THR A 162 15.30 7.74 -27.60
CA THR A 162 15.24 9.12 -27.13
C THR A 162 13.89 9.39 -26.46
N LEU A 163 13.93 10.23 -25.43
CA LEU A 163 12.74 10.64 -24.68
C LEU A 163 12.19 11.93 -25.29
N VAL A 164 10.92 11.92 -25.69
CA VAL A 164 10.27 13.08 -26.34
C VAL A 164 10.15 14.25 -25.36
N SER A 165 9.72 13.97 -24.13
CA SER A 165 9.47 14.99 -23.12
C SER A 165 9.69 14.44 -21.71
N HIS A 166 10.38 15.21 -20.88
CA HIS A 166 10.69 14.81 -19.50
C HIS A 166 9.43 14.78 -18.63
N TRP A 167 8.49 15.69 -18.87
CA TRP A 167 7.20 15.72 -18.16
C TRP A 167 6.35 14.48 -18.47
N ASP A 168 6.38 14.03 -19.72
CA ASP A 168 5.62 12.86 -20.15
C ASP A 168 6.19 11.60 -19.54
N VAL A 169 7.52 11.51 -19.47
CA VAL A 169 8.21 10.41 -18.79
C VAL A 169 7.84 10.33 -17.31
N ILE A 170 7.78 11.47 -16.60
CA ILE A 170 7.36 11.49 -15.19
C ILE A 170 5.93 10.98 -15.03
N LEU A 171 4.99 11.44 -15.86
CA LEU A 171 3.60 10.99 -15.83
C LEU A 171 3.50 9.49 -16.12
N ILE A 172 4.31 8.98 -17.05
CA ILE A 172 4.34 7.57 -17.43
C ILE A 172 4.89 6.71 -16.31
N ILE A 173 5.95 7.14 -15.65
CA ILE A 173 6.50 6.47 -14.48
C ILE A 173 5.42 6.41 -13.39
N ILE A 174 4.74 7.52 -13.07
CA ILE A 174 3.67 7.55 -12.07
C ILE A 174 2.54 6.58 -12.45
N PHE A 175 2.08 6.63 -13.69
CA PHE A 175 1.04 5.75 -14.19
C PHE A 175 1.45 4.27 -14.11
N LEU A 176 2.67 3.93 -14.54
CA LEU A 176 3.22 2.58 -14.46
C LEU A 176 3.27 2.09 -13.02
N LEU A 177 3.71 2.93 -12.08
CA LEU A 177 3.77 2.58 -10.66
C LEU A 177 2.37 2.29 -10.10
N ILE A 178 1.38 3.12 -10.41
CA ILE A 178 -0.01 2.92 -9.97
C ILE A 178 -0.58 1.64 -10.59
N ALA A 179 -0.51 1.50 -11.92
CA ALA A 179 -1.03 0.34 -12.63
C ALA A 179 -0.39 -0.97 -12.13
N ARG A 180 0.94 -0.97 -11.96
CA ARG A 180 1.67 -2.11 -11.44
C ARG A 180 1.34 -2.43 -9.98
N SER A 181 1.14 -1.41 -9.14
CA SER A 181 0.71 -1.59 -7.76
C SER A 181 -0.66 -2.27 -7.68
N ILE A 182 -1.60 -1.83 -8.53
CA ILE A 182 -2.94 -2.44 -8.66
C ILE A 182 -2.83 -3.90 -9.11
N ILE A 183 -2.08 -4.16 -10.18
CA ILE A 183 -1.90 -5.53 -10.72
C ILE A 183 -1.28 -6.45 -9.67
N ASN A 184 -0.21 -6.00 -9.01
CA ASN A 184 0.44 -6.75 -7.93
C ASN A 184 -0.50 -7.00 -6.76
N PHE A 185 -1.34 -6.03 -6.40
CA PHE A 185 -2.35 -6.21 -5.37
C PHE A 185 -3.35 -7.32 -5.73
N TYR A 186 -3.86 -7.35 -6.97
CA TYR A 186 -4.76 -8.40 -7.44
C TYR A 186 -4.09 -9.79 -7.47
N ILE A 187 -2.85 -9.88 -7.94
CA ILE A 187 -2.08 -11.13 -7.97
C ILE A 187 -1.84 -11.64 -6.55
N ASN A 188 -1.34 -10.78 -5.66
CA ASN A 188 -1.04 -11.14 -4.27
C ASN A 188 -2.30 -11.51 -3.48
N LYS A 189 -3.43 -10.81 -3.70
CA LYS A 189 -4.72 -11.14 -3.09
C LYS A 189 -5.16 -12.56 -3.42
N LYS A 190 -5.01 -13.01 -4.67
CA LYS A 190 -5.33 -14.40 -5.07
C LYS A 190 -4.41 -15.44 -4.42
N ILE A 191 -3.12 -15.13 -4.28
CA ILE A 191 -2.15 -16.02 -3.63
C ILE A 191 -2.48 -16.18 -2.14
N ILE A 192 -2.75 -15.07 -1.43
CA ILE A 192 -3.12 -15.09 -0.01
C ILE A 192 -4.41 -15.90 0.22
N LEU A 193 -5.44 -15.69 -0.59
CA LEU A 193 -6.69 -16.44 -0.49
C LEU A 193 -6.51 -17.95 -0.72
N THR A 194 -5.58 -18.34 -1.61
CA THR A 194 -5.26 -19.74 -1.89
C THR A 194 -4.51 -20.41 -0.73
N ILE A 195 -3.58 -19.68 -0.09
CA ILE A 195 -2.85 -20.14 1.09
C ILE A 195 -3.80 -20.32 2.29
N VAL A 196 -4.69 -19.34 2.54
CA VAL A 196 -5.68 -19.42 3.63
C VAL A 196 -6.66 -20.57 3.43
N LYS A 197 -7.12 -20.84 2.20
CA LYS A 197 -7.98 -22.00 1.90
C LYS A 197 -7.27 -23.35 2.11
N LYS A 198 -5.96 -23.44 1.86
CA LYS A 198 -5.18 -24.65 2.15
C LYS A 198 -4.89 -24.82 3.64
N GLY A 199 -4.72 -23.72 4.38
CA GLY A 199 -4.53 -23.74 5.84
C GLY A 199 -5.77 -24.19 6.62
N LYS A 200 -6.98 -23.89 6.13
CA LYS A 200 -8.24 -24.37 6.72
C LYS A 200 -8.59 -25.84 6.45
N LYS A 201 -7.82 -26.52 5.59
CA LYS A 201 -8.03 -27.94 5.22
C LYS A 201 -7.06 -28.91 5.92
N LYS A 202 -6.26 -28.42 6.86
CA LYS A 202 -5.46 -29.23 7.79
C LYS A 202 -5.99 -28.99 9.20
#